data_AF-A0A7C4UNZ1-F1
#
_entry.id   AF-A0A7C4UNZ1-F1
#
_cell.length_a   1.000
_cell.length_b   1.000
_cell.length_c   1.000
_cell.angle_alpha   90.00
_cell.angle_beta   90.00
_cell.angle_gamma   90.00
#
_symmetry.space_group_name_H-M   'P 1'
#
loop_
_entity.id
_entity.type
_entity.pdbx_description
1 polymer ?
#
loop_
_entity_poly.entity_id
_entity_poly.type
_entity_poly.pdbx_seq_one_letter_code
_entity_poly.pdbx_strand_id
1 'polypeptide(L)'
;MFAQKFIWTVIAVVIILFLAEASSDTPVDAGKCPIPLWKKAEIFQTDMEERFLLNGQALCKLILPRKPDRGISYNMPDNAYMTGIYVGTLSMKYQCTKDDADLKKLLQSIDALHLLCRVSGVPGLLARSAIPVDSTWEDDGIWRVSPDGKYRWRGDVSSDQVDGVMFGFSWAYDTVKDEAVRKEIAKDVTAIVEHILSHDLRIVDADGKPTTWGKYFPLYTRIEPLNALLWLQALKIAYQVSQDEKYDKLYKEYVFDKKYGERAVEARRNLDPTRKGFVNHSDDVLFFLGVEPLLRLETDPQIREFHLRAFKKGWEGSNNYPGLKPEANPIHSFLAGRYLGDTSEVENAIRTLEWFPFTIKWNQDTIKKYEERFGMKLTWDVLSPEPIKGKPIPIDRREKTWSTWVQDPYHSAGDPNESHPLEYNGHDYLLGYWLGRFYGFISPER
;
A
#
# COMPACT_ATOMS: atom_id res chain seq x y z
N MET A 1 44.84 44.13 37.47
CA MET A 1 46.28 44.18 37.13
C MET A 1 46.79 42.75 37.11
N PHE A 2 47.52 42.39 36.06
CA PHE A 2 48.00 41.04 35.68
C PHE A 2 48.50 40.13 36.83
N ALA A 3 48.13 38.85 36.76
CA ALA A 3 48.91 37.70 37.24
C ALA A 3 48.31 36.42 36.62
N GLN A 4 49.01 35.38 36.19
CA GLN A 4 50.42 35.11 35.88
C GLN A 4 50.40 33.73 35.19
N LYS A 5 51.24 33.56 34.16
CA LYS A 5 51.42 32.32 33.37
C LYS A 5 51.78 31.11 34.25
N PHE A 6 51.38 29.90 33.86
CA PHE A 6 52.29 28.77 33.61
C PHE A 6 51.56 27.64 32.84
N ILE A 7 52.25 27.10 31.83
CA ILE A 7 51.81 26.07 30.87
C ILE A 7 52.24 24.71 31.41
N TRP A 8 51.39 23.68 31.32
CA TRP A 8 51.80 22.30 31.02
C TRP A 8 50.71 21.53 30.27
N THR A 9 51.11 20.97 29.13
CA THR A 9 50.37 20.16 28.18
C THR A 9 50.04 18.78 28.76
N VAL A 10 48.78 18.34 28.65
CA VAL A 10 48.38 16.95 28.95
C VAL A 10 48.04 16.24 27.63
N ILE A 11 48.86 15.26 27.27
CA ILE A 11 48.54 14.23 26.26
C ILE A 11 47.96 13.06 27.04
N ALA A 12 46.66 12.80 26.88
CA ALA A 12 46.01 11.59 27.40
C ALA A 12 45.99 10.53 26.28
N VAL A 13 46.78 9.47 26.48
CA VAL A 13 46.68 8.24 25.70
C VAL A 13 45.55 7.41 26.30
N VAL A 14 44.45 7.25 25.57
CA VAL A 14 43.41 6.27 25.88
C VAL A 14 43.54 5.13 24.87
N ILE A 15 44.03 3.99 25.35
CA ILE A 15 44.05 2.73 24.60
C ILE A 15 42.64 2.15 24.67
N ILE A 16 41.94 2.13 23.54
CA ILE A 16 40.70 1.36 23.36
C ILE A 16 41.11 -0.01 22.84
N LEU A 17 40.99 -1.02 23.70
CA LEU A 17 41.09 -2.43 23.34
C LEU A 17 39.80 -2.83 22.59
N PHE A 18 39.91 -3.05 21.29
CA PHE A 18 38.92 -3.80 20.51
C PHE A 18 39.06 -5.28 20.85
N LEU A 19 38.08 -5.84 21.56
CA LEU A 19 37.83 -7.28 21.55
C LEU A 19 36.82 -7.56 20.44
N ALA A 20 37.30 -8.20 19.38
CA ALA A 20 36.46 -8.87 18.41
C ALA A 20 35.88 -10.12 19.07
N GLU A 21 34.61 -10.07 19.47
CA GLU A 21 33.85 -11.29 19.74
C GLU A 21 33.43 -11.88 18.39
N ALA A 22 34.06 -13.01 18.07
CA ALA A 22 33.62 -13.89 17.02
C ALA A 22 32.17 -14.32 17.30
N SER A 23 31.29 -14.09 16.33
CA SER A 23 29.92 -14.58 16.31
C SER A 23 29.92 -16.10 16.53
N SER A 24 29.44 -16.53 17.69
CA SER A 24 29.08 -17.92 17.88
C SER A 24 27.75 -18.15 17.15
N ASP A 25 27.80 -18.90 16.05
CA ASP A 25 26.62 -19.50 15.43
C ASP A 25 26.02 -20.51 16.42
N THR A 26 25.20 -20.01 17.34
CA THR A 26 24.22 -20.85 18.02
C THR A 26 23.06 -21.12 17.06
N PRO A 27 22.66 -22.38 16.84
CA PRO A 27 21.47 -22.68 16.07
C PRO A 27 20.29 -22.00 16.75
N VAL A 28 19.61 -21.10 16.04
CA VAL A 28 18.33 -20.55 16.48
C VAL A 28 17.40 -21.74 16.70
N ASP A 29 16.92 -21.92 17.93
CA ASP A 29 15.93 -22.93 18.28
C ASP A 29 14.65 -22.69 17.44
N ALA A 30 14.52 -23.44 16.34
CA ALA A 30 13.56 -23.23 15.26
C ALA A 30 12.09 -23.48 15.65
N GLY A 31 11.82 -23.70 16.95
CA GLY A 31 10.49 -24.07 17.46
C GLY A 31 9.74 -22.98 18.23
N LYS A 32 10.36 -21.85 18.59
CA LYS A 32 9.73 -20.88 19.53
C LYS A 32 9.86 -19.39 19.21
N CYS A 33 10.69 -18.98 18.26
CA CYS A 33 10.81 -17.57 17.89
C CYS A 33 10.21 -17.36 16.48
N PRO A 34 9.27 -16.42 16.28
CA PRO A 34 8.78 -16.12 14.94
C PRO A 34 9.94 -15.67 14.06
N ILE A 35 9.84 -15.99 12.77
CA ILE A 35 10.81 -15.55 11.76
C ILE A 35 10.94 -14.03 11.84
N PRO A 36 12.17 -13.47 11.91
CA PRO A 36 12.38 -12.02 11.97
C PRO A 36 11.64 -11.29 10.86
N LEU A 37 11.16 -10.07 11.14
CA LEU A 37 10.28 -9.36 10.22
C LEU A 37 10.96 -9.07 8.88
N TRP A 38 12.25 -8.71 8.92
CA TRP A 38 13.08 -8.54 7.74
C TRP A 38 13.16 -9.81 6.88
N LYS A 39 13.24 -10.99 7.51
CA LYS A 39 13.35 -12.26 6.78
C LYS A 39 12.01 -12.63 6.14
N LYS A 40 10.89 -12.38 6.81
CA LYS A 40 9.56 -12.50 6.19
C LYS A 40 9.40 -11.55 5.01
N ALA A 41 9.90 -10.32 5.12
CA ALA A 41 9.88 -9.35 4.03
C ALA A 41 10.70 -9.86 2.83
N GLU A 42 11.88 -10.43 3.06
CA GLU A 42 12.72 -11.03 2.00
C GLU A 42 11.99 -12.18 1.27
N ILE A 43 11.33 -13.07 2.02
CA ILE A 43 10.62 -14.22 1.45
C ILE A 43 9.39 -13.76 0.65
N PHE A 44 8.57 -12.86 1.20
CA PHE A 44 7.42 -12.29 0.47
C PHE A 44 7.86 -11.46 -0.74
N GLN A 45 9.01 -10.77 -0.67
CA GLN A 45 9.57 -10.02 -1.78
C GLN A 45 10.03 -10.95 -2.91
N THR A 46 10.70 -12.05 -2.56
CA THR A 46 11.09 -13.10 -3.52
C THR A 46 9.86 -13.65 -4.22
N ASP A 47 8.81 -13.92 -3.46
CA ASP A 47 7.56 -14.44 -4.00
C ASP A 47 6.84 -13.46 -4.93
N MET A 48 6.81 -12.18 -4.53
CA MET A 48 6.25 -11.11 -5.33
C MET A 48 6.91 -11.07 -6.72
N GLU A 49 8.24 -11.11 -6.74
CA GLU A 49 9.04 -10.99 -7.97
C GLU A 49 8.93 -12.21 -8.88
N GLU A 50 8.85 -13.41 -8.31
CA GLU A 50 8.85 -14.65 -9.09
C GLU A 50 7.46 -15.03 -9.62
N ARG A 51 6.40 -14.74 -8.85
CA ARG A 51 5.05 -15.25 -9.15
C ARG A 51 3.99 -14.18 -9.29
N PHE A 52 4.26 -12.93 -8.91
CA PHE A 52 3.23 -11.90 -8.85
C PHE A 52 3.62 -10.58 -9.53
N LEU A 53 4.60 -10.62 -10.44
CA LEU A 53 4.91 -9.51 -11.33
C LEU A 53 4.79 -9.94 -12.80
N LEU A 54 4.12 -9.11 -13.59
CA LEU A 54 4.11 -9.18 -15.06
C LEU A 54 4.72 -7.90 -15.61
N ASN A 55 6.01 -7.94 -15.98
CA ASN A 55 6.76 -6.76 -16.45
C ASN A 55 6.61 -5.54 -15.51
N GLY A 56 6.75 -5.76 -14.20
CA GLY A 56 6.61 -4.73 -13.17
C GLY A 56 5.18 -4.49 -12.67
N GLN A 57 4.15 -4.97 -13.39
CA GLN A 57 2.75 -4.88 -12.96
C GLN A 57 2.47 -5.91 -11.86
N ALA A 58 1.96 -5.46 -10.72
CA ALA A 58 1.60 -6.32 -9.61
C ALA A 58 0.34 -7.15 -9.92
N LEU A 59 0.46 -8.46 -9.80
CA LEU A 59 -0.61 -9.45 -9.85
C LEU A 59 -0.99 -9.82 -8.42
N CYS A 60 -2.26 -10.14 -8.14
CA CYS A 60 -2.68 -10.41 -6.75
C CYS A 60 -3.39 -11.75 -6.53
N LYS A 61 -4.01 -12.34 -7.56
CA LYS A 61 -4.84 -13.55 -7.44
C LYS A 61 -4.35 -14.60 -8.42
N LEU A 62 -3.38 -15.41 -7.98
CA LEU A 62 -2.80 -16.52 -8.74
C LEU A 62 -3.81 -17.68 -8.80
N ILE A 63 -4.25 -18.05 -10.00
CA ILE A 63 -5.12 -19.21 -10.22
C ILE A 63 -4.24 -20.44 -10.35
N LEU A 64 -4.35 -21.35 -9.39
CA LEU A 64 -3.62 -22.61 -9.43
C LEU A 64 -4.22 -23.55 -10.48
N PRO A 65 -3.38 -24.32 -11.19
CA PRO A 65 -3.82 -25.23 -12.24
C PRO A 65 -4.73 -26.31 -11.65
N ARG A 66 -5.98 -26.38 -12.12
CA ARG A 66 -6.95 -27.43 -11.72
C ARG A 66 -6.72 -28.77 -12.42
N LYS A 67 -5.97 -28.75 -13.53
CA LYS A 67 -5.57 -29.91 -14.32
C LYS A 67 -4.12 -29.71 -14.80
N PRO A 68 -3.34 -30.79 -15.01
CA PRO A 68 -1.92 -30.68 -15.38
C PRO A 68 -1.64 -29.97 -16.72
N ASP A 69 -2.63 -29.90 -17.60
CA ASP A 69 -2.55 -29.34 -18.95
C ASP A 69 -2.86 -27.84 -19.02
N ARG A 70 -3.39 -27.24 -17.94
CA ARG A 70 -3.67 -25.82 -17.86
C ARG A 70 -2.54 -25.11 -17.14
N GLY A 71 -1.92 -24.14 -17.79
CA GLY A 71 -0.88 -23.30 -17.18
C GLY A 71 -1.41 -22.44 -16.04
N ILE A 72 -0.48 -21.84 -15.32
CA ILE A 72 -0.76 -20.83 -14.30
C ILE A 72 -1.44 -19.61 -14.94
N SER A 73 -2.44 -19.04 -14.25
CA SER A 73 -3.17 -17.85 -14.71
C SER A 73 -3.47 -16.90 -13.54
N TYR A 74 -4.06 -15.74 -13.81
CA TYR A 74 -4.38 -14.73 -12.80
C TYR A 74 -5.76 -14.12 -13.03
N ASN A 75 -6.50 -13.90 -11.95
CA ASN A 75 -7.62 -12.97 -11.96
C ASN A 75 -7.07 -11.56 -11.73
N MET A 76 -7.33 -10.65 -12.67
CA MET A 76 -6.68 -9.34 -12.77
C MET A 76 -7.67 -8.15 -12.71
N PRO A 77 -8.52 -8.01 -11.67
CA PRO A 77 -9.46 -6.89 -11.58
C PRO A 77 -8.83 -5.59 -11.04
N ASP A 78 -7.74 -5.68 -10.28
CA ASP A 78 -7.27 -4.58 -9.42
C ASP A 78 -5.78 -4.25 -9.61
N ASN A 79 -5.15 -4.70 -10.71
CA ASN A 79 -3.70 -4.67 -10.84
C ASN A 79 -3.10 -3.25 -10.84
N ALA A 80 -3.79 -2.24 -11.37
CA ALA A 80 -3.35 -0.86 -11.30
C ALA A 80 -3.30 -0.34 -9.86
N TYR A 81 -4.33 -0.65 -9.07
CA TYR A 81 -4.37 -0.38 -7.65
C TYR A 81 -3.19 -1.06 -6.93
N MET A 82 -2.99 -2.36 -7.18
CA MET A 82 -1.90 -3.14 -6.59
C MET A 82 -0.50 -2.63 -6.99
N THR A 83 -0.34 -2.25 -8.25
CA THR A 83 0.95 -1.79 -8.78
C THR A 83 1.31 -0.44 -8.18
N GLY A 84 0.33 0.45 -8.00
CA GLY A 84 0.53 1.72 -7.32
C GLY A 84 0.98 1.56 -5.86
N ILE A 85 0.33 0.68 -5.10
CA ILE A 85 0.74 0.33 -3.73
C ILE A 85 2.16 -0.24 -3.72
N TYR A 86 2.48 -1.12 -4.67
CA TYR A 86 3.79 -1.74 -4.75
C TYR A 86 4.89 -0.74 -5.13
N VAL A 87 4.62 0.21 -6.03
CA VAL A 87 5.53 1.33 -6.34
C VAL A 87 5.79 2.19 -5.10
N GLY A 88 4.77 2.53 -4.32
CA GLY A 88 4.94 3.24 -3.06
C GLY A 88 5.77 2.42 -2.04
N THR A 89 5.52 1.11 -1.97
CA THR A 89 6.27 0.18 -1.11
C THR A 89 7.75 0.11 -1.51
N LEU A 90 8.06 -0.07 -2.79
CA LEU A 90 9.43 -0.09 -3.30
C LEU A 90 10.13 1.26 -3.14
N SER A 91 9.39 2.37 -3.25
CA SER A 91 9.92 3.70 -2.98
C SER A 91 10.38 3.86 -1.53
N MET A 92 9.55 3.44 -0.57
CA MET A 92 9.92 3.43 0.86
C MET A 92 11.07 2.45 1.14
N LYS A 93 11.03 1.26 0.54
CA LYS A 93 12.10 0.26 0.62
C LYS A 93 13.44 0.84 0.16
N TYR A 94 13.51 1.35 -1.07
CA TYR A 94 14.73 1.94 -1.61
C TYR A 94 15.20 3.13 -0.76
N GLN A 95 14.29 3.93 -0.19
CA GLN A 95 14.70 4.99 0.73
C GLN A 95 15.34 4.47 2.02
N CYS A 96 14.95 3.29 2.50
CA CYS A 96 15.55 2.62 3.65
C CYS A 96 16.87 1.90 3.31
N THR A 97 16.92 1.20 2.16
CA THR A 97 18.03 0.30 1.80
C THR A 97 19.13 1.00 1.00
N LYS A 98 18.76 1.97 0.16
CA LYS A 98 19.63 2.60 -0.85
C LYS A 98 20.27 1.59 -1.82
N ASP A 99 19.64 0.43 -2.00
CA ASP A 99 20.11 -0.62 -2.91
C ASP A 99 19.67 -0.34 -4.36
N ASP A 100 20.62 -0.28 -5.29
CA ASP A 100 20.36 -0.08 -6.72
C ASP A 100 19.46 -1.17 -7.32
N ALA A 101 19.47 -2.39 -6.75
CA ALA A 101 18.57 -3.46 -7.16
C ALA A 101 17.10 -3.12 -6.85
N ASP A 102 16.84 -2.43 -5.73
CA ASP A 102 15.51 -1.95 -5.37
C ASP A 102 15.08 -0.79 -6.27
N LEU A 103 16.01 0.12 -6.61
CA LEU A 103 15.74 1.19 -7.57
C LEU A 103 15.38 0.64 -8.94
N LYS A 104 16.10 -0.38 -9.43
CA LYS A 104 15.80 -1.02 -10.72
C LYS A 104 14.39 -1.63 -10.73
N LYS A 105 14.00 -2.31 -9.66
CA LYS A 105 12.65 -2.89 -9.51
C LYS A 105 11.57 -1.81 -9.44
N LEU A 106 11.85 -0.71 -8.72
CA LEU A 106 10.97 0.45 -8.67
C LEU A 106 10.72 1.03 -10.07
N LEU A 107 11.80 1.25 -10.85
CA LEU A 107 11.69 1.76 -12.21
C LEU A 107 10.88 0.83 -13.12
N GLN A 108 11.05 -0.49 -13.01
CA GLN A 108 10.23 -1.46 -13.75
C GLN A 108 8.74 -1.37 -13.40
N SER A 109 8.39 -1.19 -12.13
CA SER A 109 6.99 -1.02 -11.72
C SER A 109 6.43 0.37 -12.07
N ILE A 110 7.26 1.41 -12.15
CA ILE A 110 6.88 2.71 -12.71
C ILE A 110 6.54 2.58 -14.20
N ASP A 111 7.35 1.85 -14.97
CA ASP A 111 7.06 1.56 -16.39
C ASP A 111 5.72 0.81 -16.56
N ALA A 112 5.41 -0.11 -15.64
CA ALA A 112 4.13 -0.80 -15.62
C ALA A 112 2.96 0.16 -15.34
N LEU A 113 3.11 1.13 -14.45
CA LEU A 113 2.09 2.18 -14.23
C LEU A 113 1.92 3.04 -15.48
N HIS A 114 3.01 3.42 -16.16
CA HIS A 114 2.94 4.14 -17.43
C HIS A 114 2.18 3.36 -18.50
N LEU A 115 2.43 2.05 -18.61
CA LEU A 115 1.66 1.17 -19.50
C LEU A 115 0.18 1.22 -19.16
N LEU A 116 -0.19 1.04 -17.88
CA LEU A 116 -1.58 1.04 -17.45
C LEU A 116 -2.29 2.38 -17.70
N CYS A 117 -1.58 3.50 -17.58
CA CYS A 117 -2.12 4.83 -17.87
C CYS A 117 -2.37 5.08 -19.36
N ARG A 118 -1.71 4.34 -20.25
CA ARG A 118 -1.62 4.67 -21.69
C ARG A 118 -2.18 3.61 -22.61
N VAL A 119 -2.32 2.37 -22.15
CA VAL A 119 -2.69 1.20 -22.97
C VAL A 119 -4.06 1.33 -23.65
N SER A 120 -4.98 2.09 -23.05
CA SER A 120 -6.31 2.37 -23.62
C SER A 120 -6.23 3.23 -24.89
N GLY A 121 -5.18 4.03 -25.04
CA GLY A 121 -5.05 5.06 -26.07
C GLY A 121 -5.90 6.31 -25.83
N VAL A 122 -6.71 6.34 -24.77
CA VAL A 122 -7.51 7.51 -24.39
C VAL A 122 -6.72 8.29 -23.33
N PRO A 123 -6.33 9.56 -23.58
CA PRO A 123 -5.54 10.33 -22.63
C PRO A 123 -6.19 10.40 -21.24
N GLY A 124 -5.46 9.98 -20.21
CA GLY A 124 -5.93 10.02 -18.81
C GLY A 124 -6.89 8.90 -18.40
N LEU A 125 -7.30 8.03 -19.33
CA LEU A 125 -8.07 6.83 -19.00
C LEU A 125 -7.12 5.67 -18.69
N LEU A 126 -6.89 5.48 -17.39
CA LEU A 126 -6.22 4.31 -16.82
C LEU A 126 -6.93 3.00 -17.23
N ALA A 127 -6.17 1.92 -17.34
CA ALA A 127 -6.68 0.55 -17.38
C ALA A 127 -6.53 -0.11 -16.00
N ARG A 128 -7.47 -1.00 -15.63
CA ARG A 128 -7.35 -1.83 -14.42
C ARG A 128 -6.14 -2.75 -14.50
N SER A 129 -5.92 -3.31 -15.68
CA SER A 129 -4.90 -4.32 -15.96
C SER A 129 -4.54 -4.33 -17.44
N ALA A 130 -3.33 -4.78 -17.76
CA ALA A 130 -2.88 -4.98 -19.14
C ALA A 130 -2.07 -6.27 -19.28
N ILE A 131 -2.22 -6.96 -20.41
CA ILE A 131 -1.49 -8.20 -20.70
C ILE A 131 -1.13 -8.28 -22.19
N PRO A 132 0.04 -8.80 -22.59
CA PRO A 132 0.36 -9.00 -24.01
C PRO A 132 -0.70 -9.87 -24.73
N VAL A 133 -1.01 -9.57 -25.99
CA VAL A 133 -2.07 -10.26 -26.76
C VAL A 133 -1.87 -11.76 -26.96
N ASP A 134 -0.67 -12.30 -26.76
CA ASP A 134 -0.40 -13.73 -26.90
C ASP A 134 -0.35 -14.47 -25.56
N SER A 135 -0.65 -13.78 -24.46
CA SER A 135 -0.61 -14.39 -23.12
C SER A 135 -1.86 -15.22 -22.85
N THR A 136 -1.70 -16.30 -22.08
CA THR A 136 -2.82 -17.03 -21.47
C THR A 136 -3.37 -16.26 -20.28
N TRP A 137 -4.67 -16.00 -20.24
CA TRP A 137 -5.33 -15.37 -19.10
C TRP A 137 -6.66 -16.06 -18.80
N GLU A 138 -7.10 -15.97 -17.54
CA GLU A 138 -8.38 -16.45 -17.06
C GLU A 138 -8.95 -15.37 -16.15
N ASP A 139 -9.79 -14.53 -16.73
CA ASP A 139 -10.37 -13.36 -16.08
C ASP A 139 -11.80 -13.17 -16.60
N ASP A 140 -12.71 -12.78 -15.71
CA ASP A 140 -14.14 -12.62 -16.00
C ASP A 140 -14.51 -11.19 -16.46
N GLY A 141 -13.52 -10.30 -16.59
CA GLY A 141 -13.70 -8.92 -16.98
C GLY A 141 -13.89 -8.70 -18.48
N ILE A 142 -14.21 -7.47 -18.83
CA ILE A 142 -14.28 -7.02 -20.22
C ILE A 142 -12.90 -6.50 -20.64
N TRP A 143 -12.30 -7.20 -21.60
CA TRP A 143 -10.99 -6.89 -22.16
C TRP A 143 -11.09 -6.31 -23.56
N ARG A 144 -10.26 -5.32 -23.85
CA ARG A 144 -10.18 -4.63 -25.15
C ARG A 144 -8.76 -4.71 -25.68
N VAL A 145 -8.59 -4.78 -26.99
CA VAL A 145 -7.26 -4.73 -27.61
C VAL A 145 -6.79 -3.27 -27.63
N SER A 146 -5.52 -3.03 -27.30
CA SER A 146 -4.91 -1.69 -27.38
C SER A 146 -4.85 -1.21 -28.84
N PRO A 147 -4.84 0.11 -29.11
CA PRO A 147 -4.78 0.62 -30.49
C PRO A 147 -3.57 0.16 -31.30
N ASP A 148 -2.45 -0.14 -30.64
CA ASP A 148 -1.24 -0.66 -31.29
C ASP A 148 -1.24 -2.19 -31.48
N GLY A 149 -2.29 -2.88 -31.04
CA GLY A 149 -2.46 -4.32 -31.16
C GLY A 149 -1.55 -5.16 -30.27
N LYS A 150 -0.75 -4.56 -29.37
CA LYS A 150 0.25 -5.29 -28.57
C LYS A 150 -0.29 -5.85 -27.26
N TYR A 151 -1.33 -5.22 -26.70
CA TYR A 151 -1.89 -5.57 -25.40
C TYR A 151 -3.40 -5.81 -25.47
N ARG A 152 -3.91 -6.61 -24.53
CA ARG A 152 -5.29 -6.52 -24.06
C ARG A 152 -5.30 -5.77 -22.74
N TRP A 153 -6.32 -4.96 -22.51
CA TRP A 153 -6.48 -4.20 -21.27
C TRP A 153 -7.91 -4.28 -20.74
N ARG A 154 -8.05 -4.27 -19.40
CA ARG A 154 -9.33 -4.33 -18.67
C ARG A 154 -9.77 -2.91 -18.31
N GLY A 155 -10.99 -2.53 -18.69
CA GLY A 155 -11.56 -1.20 -18.40
C GLY A 155 -12.50 -1.18 -17.20
N ASP A 156 -13.52 -0.31 -17.20
CA ASP A 156 -14.40 -0.02 -16.05
C ASP A 156 -13.64 0.34 -14.77
N VAL A 157 -12.66 1.24 -14.90
CA VAL A 157 -11.83 1.74 -13.79
C VAL A 157 -12.68 2.37 -12.71
N SER A 158 -12.35 2.07 -11.46
CA SER A 158 -12.97 2.62 -10.26
C SER A 158 -12.00 3.57 -9.55
N SER A 159 -12.50 4.29 -8.54
CA SER A 159 -11.73 5.29 -7.80
C SER A 159 -10.54 4.71 -7.03
N ASP A 160 -10.60 3.43 -6.64
CA ASP A 160 -9.50 2.65 -6.05
C ASP A 160 -8.29 2.54 -6.98
N GLN A 161 -8.47 2.23 -8.27
CA GLN A 161 -7.34 2.18 -9.20
C GLN A 161 -6.67 3.55 -9.37
N VAL A 162 -7.46 4.63 -9.45
CA VAL A 162 -6.88 5.98 -9.49
C VAL A 162 -6.12 6.28 -8.20
N ASP A 163 -6.73 6.05 -7.04
CA ASP A 163 -6.12 6.29 -5.73
C ASP A 163 -4.78 5.56 -5.56
N GLY A 164 -4.73 4.25 -5.86
CA GLY A 164 -3.50 3.46 -5.79
C GLY A 164 -2.41 3.98 -6.73
N VAL A 165 -2.74 4.29 -7.99
CA VAL A 165 -1.79 4.83 -8.98
C VAL A 165 -1.25 6.20 -8.55
N MET A 166 -2.13 7.08 -8.07
CA MET A 166 -1.74 8.41 -7.58
C MET A 166 -0.81 8.29 -6.37
N PHE A 167 -1.12 7.43 -5.39
CA PHE A 167 -0.25 7.13 -4.26
C PHE A 167 1.15 6.66 -4.71
N GLY A 168 1.20 5.68 -5.62
CA GLY A 168 2.46 5.15 -6.15
C GLY A 168 3.29 6.22 -6.85
N PHE A 169 2.68 6.99 -7.75
CA PHE A 169 3.37 8.06 -8.47
C PHE A 169 3.86 9.20 -7.56
N SER A 170 3.11 9.56 -6.52
CA SER A 170 3.55 10.55 -5.53
C SER A 170 4.85 10.13 -4.84
N TRP A 171 4.93 8.87 -4.42
CA TRP A 171 6.13 8.31 -3.78
C TRP A 171 7.29 8.15 -4.76
N ALA A 172 7.02 7.66 -5.97
CA ALA A 172 8.02 7.52 -7.03
C ALA A 172 8.64 8.88 -7.39
N TYR A 173 7.83 9.94 -7.52
CA TYR A 173 8.30 11.28 -7.85
C TYR A 173 9.20 11.90 -6.78
N ASP A 174 8.92 11.63 -5.50
CA ASP A 174 9.78 12.07 -4.39
C ASP A 174 11.07 11.25 -4.31
N THR A 175 11.02 9.98 -4.72
CA THR A 175 12.12 9.04 -4.55
C THR A 175 13.12 9.07 -5.70
N VAL A 176 12.63 9.03 -6.95
CA VAL A 176 13.43 8.97 -8.17
C VAL A 176 13.78 10.38 -8.61
N LYS A 177 15.09 10.67 -8.69
CA LYS A 177 15.61 12.01 -9.07
C LYS A 177 15.87 12.18 -10.56
N ASP A 178 15.69 11.12 -11.34
CA ASP A 178 15.78 11.20 -12.80
C ASP A 178 14.63 12.07 -13.34
N GLU A 179 14.98 13.22 -13.93
CA GLU A 179 14.03 14.19 -14.43
C GLU A 179 13.20 13.68 -15.62
N ALA A 180 13.72 12.71 -16.41
CA ALA A 180 12.95 12.10 -17.49
C ALA A 180 11.82 11.24 -16.91
N VAL A 181 12.12 10.44 -15.87
CA VAL A 181 11.10 9.64 -15.17
C VAL A 181 10.06 10.56 -14.51
N ARG A 182 10.51 11.60 -13.80
CA ARG A 182 9.61 12.57 -13.14
C ARG A 182 8.69 13.27 -14.12
N LYS A 183 9.19 13.63 -15.32
CA LYS A 183 8.40 14.23 -16.38
C LYS A 183 7.32 13.29 -16.91
N GLU A 184 7.63 12.01 -17.10
CA GLU A 184 6.64 11.02 -17.55
C GLU A 184 5.58 10.74 -16.48
N ILE A 185 5.97 10.71 -15.20
CA ILE A 185 5.02 10.66 -14.06
C ILE A 185 4.08 11.87 -14.09
N ALA A 186 4.64 13.07 -14.21
CA ALA A 186 3.84 14.30 -14.23
C ALA A 186 2.83 14.32 -15.38
N LYS A 187 3.22 13.81 -16.56
CA LYS A 187 2.34 13.69 -17.72
C LYS A 187 1.16 12.76 -17.47
N ASP A 188 1.39 11.59 -16.89
CA ASP A 188 0.31 10.62 -16.66
C ASP A 188 -0.63 11.06 -15.53
N VAL A 189 -0.09 11.56 -14.42
CA VAL A 189 -0.87 12.10 -13.29
C VAL A 189 -1.76 13.25 -13.74
N THR A 190 -1.22 14.22 -14.48
CA THR A 190 -2.02 15.36 -14.96
C THR A 190 -3.05 14.93 -15.98
N ALA A 191 -2.73 14.00 -16.88
CA ALA A 191 -3.71 13.46 -17.82
C ALA A 191 -4.90 12.80 -17.11
N ILE A 192 -4.68 12.03 -16.03
CA ILE A 192 -5.76 11.44 -15.23
C ILE A 192 -6.67 12.52 -14.65
N VAL A 193 -6.09 13.56 -14.04
CA VAL A 193 -6.85 14.67 -13.45
C VAL A 193 -7.63 15.44 -14.50
N GLU A 194 -7.01 15.75 -15.65
CA GLU A 194 -7.71 16.43 -16.76
C GLU A 194 -8.85 15.59 -17.32
N HIS A 195 -8.68 14.27 -17.46
CA HIS A 195 -9.76 13.38 -17.91
C HIS A 195 -10.95 13.42 -16.95
N ILE A 196 -10.71 13.42 -15.64
CA ILE A 196 -11.80 13.50 -14.66
C ILE A 196 -12.46 14.89 -14.69
N LEU A 197 -11.69 15.97 -14.83
CA LEU A 197 -12.20 17.34 -14.93
C LEU A 197 -13.03 17.56 -16.19
N SER A 198 -12.59 17.05 -17.34
CA SER A 198 -13.29 17.23 -18.62
C SER A 198 -14.59 16.44 -18.71
N HIS A 199 -14.84 15.51 -17.78
CA HIS A 199 -16.02 14.66 -17.74
C HIS A 199 -16.87 14.90 -16.47
N ASP A 200 -16.93 16.15 -16.02
CA ASP A 200 -17.76 16.57 -14.88
C ASP A 200 -17.49 15.74 -13.62
N LEU A 201 -16.21 15.52 -13.31
CA LEU A 201 -15.74 14.74 -12.16
C LEU A 201 -16.18 13.27 -12.20
N ARG A 202 -16.12 12.66 -13.39
CA ARG A 202 -16.34 11.22 -13.59
C ARG A 202 -15.21 10.62 -14.40
N ILE A 203 -14.91 9.36 -14.14
CA ILE A 203 -14.08 8.57 -15.05
C ILE A 203 -15.00 8.03 -16.14
N VAL A 204 -14.79 8.47 -17.38
CA VAL A 204 -15.50 7.98 -18.57
C VAL A 204 -14.63 6.94 -19.27
N ASP A 205 -15.17 5.74 -19.52
CA ASP A 205 -14.47 4.63 -20.15
C ASP A 205 -14.36 4.83 -21.68
N ALA A 206 -13.62 3.96 -22.36
CA ALA A 206 -13.33 4.06 -23.79
C ALA A 206 -14.57 3.93 -24.70
N ASP A 207 -15.71 3.49 -24.15
CA ASP A 207 -17.00 3.48 -24.85
C ASP A 207 -17.79 4.80 -24.73
N GLY A 208 -17.21 5.81 -24.08
CA GLY A 208 -17.81 7.11 -23.85
C GLY A 208 -18.81 7.15 -22.69
N LYS A 209 -18.96 6.07 -21.92
CA LYS A 209 -19.88 6.02 -20.77
C LYS A 209 -19.13 6.19 -19.45
N PRO A 210 -19.75 6.81 -18.43
CA PRO A 210 -19.20 6.81 -17.08
C PRO A 210 -18.99 5.39 -16.56
N THR A 211 -17.85 5.16 -15.92
CA THR A 211 -17.56 3.94 -15.18
C THR A 211 -18.49 3.78 -13.98
N THR A 212 -18.58 2.55 -13.45
CA THR A 212 -19.52 2.22 -12.38
C THR A 212 -19.25 3.01 -11.10
N TRP A 213 -17.97 3.15 -10.71
CA TRP A 213 -17.57 3.68 -9.40
C TRP A 213 -16.64 4.90 -9.46
N GLY A 214 -16.14 5.29 -10.64
CA GLY A 214 -15.26 6.45 -10.82
C GLY A 214 -16.00 7.79 -10.75
N LYS A 215 -16.39 8.22 -9.55
CA LYS A 215 -17.25 9.41 -9.34
C LYS A 215 -16.67 10.33 -8.28
N TYR A 216 -16.53 11.62 -8.60
CA TYR A 216 -15.99 12.64 -7.69
C TYR A 216 -16.87 13.90 -7.64
N PHE A 217 -18.03 13.93 -8.29
CA PHE A 217 -18.87 15.13 -8.35
C PHE A 217 -19.55 15.49 -7.01
N PRO A 218 -19.87 16.78 -6.75
CA PRO A 218 -20.28 17.24 -5.43
C PRO A 218 -21.45 16.48 -4.79
N LEU A 219 -22.47 16.13 -5.56
CA LEU A 219 -23.62 15.37 -5.04
C LEU A 219 -23.20 13.96 -4.59
N TYR A 220 -22.35 13.28 -5.35
CA TYR A 220 -21.85 11.96 -4.96
C TYR A 220 -21.00 12.04 -3.70
N THR A 221 -20.12 13.03 -3.58
CA THR A 221 -19.26 13.18 -2.40
C THR A 221 -19.99 13.49 -1.10
N ARG A 222 -21.27 13.90 -1.15
CA ARG A 222 -22.11 14.03 0.05
C ARG A 222 -22.64 12.67 0.52
N ILE A 223 -22.82 11.75 -0.41
CA ILE A 223 -23.22 10.37 -0.12
C ILE A 223 -21.96 9.59 0.27
N GLU A 224 -20.91 9.67 -0.53
CA GLU A 224 -19.62 8.98 -0.35
C GLU A 224 -18.48 9.98 -0.06
N PRO A 225 -18.26 10.38 1.21
CA PRO A 225 -17.29 11.41 1.56
C PRO A 225 -15.83 10.99 1.31
N LEU A 226 -15.55 9.69 1.25
CA LEU A 226 -14.23 9.17 0.87
C LEU A 226 -13.80 9.73 -0.50
N ASN A 227 -14.70 9.79 -1.46
CA ASN A 227 -14.40 10.33 -2.79
C ASN A 227 -14.07 11.82 -2.77
N ALA A 228 -14.49 12.59 -1.75
CA ALA A 228 -13.98 13.95 -1.57
C ALA A 228 -12.49 13.93 -1.23
N LEU A 229 -12.09 13.08 -0.29
CA LEU A 229 -10.70 12.92 0.14
C LEU A 229 -9.80 12.41 -1.00
N LEU A 230 -10.27 11.43 -1.77
CA LEU A 230 -9.54 10.92 -2.95
C LEU A 230 -9.39 11.98 -4.05
N TRP A 231 -10.40 12.84 -4.25
CA TRP A 231 -10.26 13.96 -5.19
C TRP A 231 -9.24 15.01 -4.73
N LEU A 232 -9.23 15.31 -3.44
CA LEU A 232 -8.23 16.20 -2.84
C LEU A 232 -6.81 15.62 -2.98
N GLN A 233 -6.66 14.32 -2.74
CA GLN A 233 -5.40 13.59 -2.96
C GLN A 233 -4.93 13.74 -4.42
N ALA A 234 -5.83 13.51 -5.39
CA ALA A 234 -5.50 13.61 -6.80
C ALA A 234 -4.98 15.00 -7.20
N LEU A 235 -5.65 16.07 -6.77
CA LEU A 235 -5.24 17.45 -7.07
C LEU A 235 -3.92 17.83 -6.39
N LYS A 236 -3.71 17.42 -5.13
CA LYS A 236 -2.46 17.71 -4.40
C LYS A 236 -1.26 17.03 -5.06
N ILE A 237 -1.43 15.79 -5.51
CA ILE A 237 -0.38 15.04 -6.21
C ILE A 237 -0.14 15.62 -7.61
N ALA A 238 -1.19 16.02 -8.34
CA ALA A 238 -1.02 16.70 -9.62
C ALA A 238 -0.20 17.98 -9.49
N TYR A 239 -0.43 18.78 -8.43
CA TYR A 239 0.43 19.92 -8.13
C TYR A 239 1.87 19.50 -7.78
N GLN A 240 2.05 18.50 -6.90
CA GLN A 240 3.38 17.98 -6.52
C GLN A 240 4.24 17.65 -7.74
N VAL A 241 3.69 16.90 -8.70
CA VAL A 241 4.48 16.36 -9.82
C VAL A 241 4.64 17.34 -10.98
N SER A 242 3.69 18.26 -11.18
CA SER A 242 3.72 19.19 -12.31
C SER A 242 4.25 20.58 -11.96
N GLN A 243 4.13 21.00 -10.69
CA GLN A 243 4.34 22.37 -10.24
C GLN A 243 3.45 23.40 -10.97
N ASP A 244 2.36 22.97 -11.59
CA ASP A 244 1.39 23.86 -12.23
C ASP A 244 0.39 24.40 -11.20
N GLU A 245 0.47 25.70 -10.95
CA GLU A 245 -0.39 26.48 -10.03
C GLU A 245 -1.90 26.29 -10.28
N LYS A 246 -2.31 25.87 -11.49
CA LYS A 246 -3.69 25.49 -11.77
C LYS A 246 -4.20 24.44 -10.77
N TYR A 247 -3.40 23.41 -10.47
CA TYR A 247 -3.82 22.32 -9.60
C TYR A 247 -3.88 22.73 -8.14
N ASP A 248 -2.96 23.59 -7.66
CA ASP A 248 -3.03 24.13 -6.30
C ASP A 248 -4.25 25.05 -6.12
N LYS A 249 -4.55 25.88 -7.12
CA LYS A 249 -5.77 26.71 -7.11
C LYS A 249 -7.04 25.86 -7.09
N LEU A 250 -7.12 24.84 -7.95
CA LEU A 250 -8.25 23.91 -7.95
C LEU A 250 -8.37 23.20 -6.60
N TYR A 251 -7.25 22.69 -6.07
CA TYR A 251 -7.21 22.04 -4.77
C TYR A 251 -7.83 22.92 -3.68
N LYS A 252 -7.38 24.18 -3.56
CA LYS A 252 -7.93 25.16 -2.60
C LYS A 252 -9.42 25.46 -2.85
N GLU A 253 -9.84 25.62 -4.10
CA GLU A 253 -11.27 25.79 -4.45
C GLU A 253 -12.10 24.59 -3.96
N TYR A 254 -11.63 23.37 -4.20
CA TYR A 254 -12.34 22.17 -3.75
C TYR A 254 -12.39 22.08 -2.22
N VAL A 255 -11.27 22.34 -1.55
CA VAL A 255 -11.19 22.34 -0.08
C VAL A 255 -12.21 23.31 0.53
N PHE A 256 -12.16 24.58 0.14
CA PHE A 256 -12.89 25.65 0.82
C PHE A 256 -14.26 25.96 0.20
N ASP A 257 -14.30 26.20 -1.12
CA ASP A 257 -15.49 26.69 -1.81
C ASP A 257 -16.46 25.55 -2.09
N LYS A 258 -15.95 24.40 -2.56
CA LYS A 258 -16.78 23.20 -2.80
C LYS A 258 -17.01 22.36 -1.55
N LYS A 259 -16.36 22.71 -0.43
CA LYS A 259 -16.50 22.06 0.88
C LYS A 259 -16.00 20.62 0.93
N TYR A 260 -15.01 20.26 0.11
CA TYR A 260 -14.43 18.91 0.10
C TYR A 260 -13.56 18.69 1.34
N GLY A 261 -12.94 19.74 1.90
CA GLY A 261 -12.20 19.61 3.16
C GLY A 261 -13.11 19.16 4.31
N GLU A 262 -14.28 19.79 4.44
CA GLU A 262 -15.30 19.41 5.44
C GLU A 262 -15.84 17.99 5.20
N ARG A 263 -16.10 17.60 3.94
CA ARG A 263 -16.56 16.24 3.62
C ARG A 263 -15.49 15.18 3.88
N ALA A 264 -14.23 15.48 3.55
CA ALA A 264 -13.12 14.57 3.77
C ALA A 264 -12.91 14.21 5.25
N VAL A 265 -13.33 15.08 6.18
CA VAL A 265 -13.36 14.74 7.62
C VAL A 265 -14.25 13.53 7.93
N GLU A 266 -15.27 13.30 7.10
CA GLU A 266 -16.20 12.18 7.19
C GLU A 266 -15.83 10.99 6.28
N ALA A 267 -14.63 11.00 5.68
CA ALA A 267 -14.22 10.04 4.66
C ALA A 267 -14.31 8.58 5.14
N ARG A 268 -13.86 8.29 6.37
CA ARG A 268 -14.05 6.98 6.99
C ARG A 268 -15.36 6.98 7.77
N ARG A 269 -16.32 6.14 7.34
CA ARG A 269 -17.59 5.97 8.05
C ARG A 269 -17.42 5.08 9.28
N ASN A 270 -17.61 5.65 10.46
CA ASN A 270 -17.57 4.92 11.73
C ASN A 270 -18.91 4.23 12.02
N LEU A 271 -19.09 3.02 11.47
CA LEU A 271 -20.28 2.18 11.63
C LEU A 271 -20.00 0.97 12.55
N ASP A 272 -21.04 0.20 12.90
CA ASP A 272 -20.92 -1.00 13.74
C ASP A 272 -20.16 -2.12 13.03
N PRO A 273 -18.90 -2.42 13.41
CA PRO A 273 -18.13 -3.45 12.74
C PRO A 273 -18.52 -4.87 13.17
N THR A 274 -19.36 -5.01 14.22
CA THR A 274 -19.83 -6.33 14.69
C THR A 274 -20.99 -6.88 13.87
N ARG A 275 -21.50 -6.07 12.93
CA ARG A 275 -22.55 -6.44 11.98
C ARG A 275 -21.91 -6.65 10.61
N LYS A 276 -21.83 -7.91 10.19
CA LYS A 276 -21.22 -8.30 8.91
C LYS A 276 -21.74 -7.45 7.75
N GLY A 277 -20.82 -6.84 7.01
CA GLY A 277 -21.10 -6.01 5.83
C GLY A 277 -21.56 -4.56 6.12
N PHE A 278 -21.58 -4.12 7.38
CA PHE A 278 -21.90 -2.71 7.72
C PHE A 278 -20.71 -1.78 7.51
N VAL A 279 -19.49 -2.28 7.69
CA VAL A 279 -18.24 -1.56 7.39
C VAL A 279 -17.63 -2.15 6.13
N ASN A 280 -17.30 -1.29 5.18
CA ASN A 280 -16.55 -1.67 3.98
C ASN A 280 -15.05 -1.47 4.25
N HIS A 281 -14.35 -2.51 4.67
CA HIS A 281 -12.91 -2.42 5.00
C HIS A 281 -12.02 -2.18 3.77
N SER A 282 -12.53 -2.36 2.54
CA SER A 282 -11.80 -1.91 1.35
C SER A 282 -11.59 -0.39 1.36
N ASP A 283 -12.58 0.37 1.86
CA ASP A 283 -12.51 1.82 1.92
C ASP A 283 -11.45 2.30 2.92
N ASP A 284 -11.09 1.49 3.92
CA ASP A 284 -10.06 1.84 4.89
C ASP A 284 -8.67 1.87 4.25
N VAL A 285 -8.38 1.00 3.26
CA VAL A 285 -7.11 1.07 2.50
C VAL A 285 -7.09 2.30 1.59
N LEU A 286 -8.20 2.60 0.91
CA LEU A 286 -8.31 3.82 0.10
C LEU A 286 -8.14 5.08 0.97
N PHE A 287 -8.70 5.06 2.17
CA PHE A 287 -8.54 6.12 3.14
C PHE A 287 -7.08 6.30 3.55
N PHE A 288 -6.32 5.21 3.78
CA PHE A 288 -4.87 5.27 4.00
C PHE A 288 -4.13 5.90 2.81
N LEU A 289 -4.36 5.39 1.59
CA LEU A 289 -3.68 5.84 0.37
C LEU A 289 -3.99 7.31 0.05
N GLY A 290 -5.19 7.77 0.39
CA GLY A 290 -5.60 9.17 0.29
C GLY A 290 -4.98 10.08 1.34
N VAL A 291 -5.07 9.71 2.62
CA VAL A 291 -4.66 10.59 3.73
C VAL A 291 -3.14 10.70 3.88
N GLU A 292 -2.39 9.65 3.54
CA GLU A 292 -0.91 9.64 3.61
C GLU A 292 -0.27 10.77 2.80
N PRO A 293 -0.45 10.86 1.47
CA PRO A 293 0.16 11.92 0.67
C PRO A 293 -0.39 13.30 1.04
N LEU A 294 -1.68 13.40 1.42
CA LEU A 294 -2.25 14.65 1.91
C LEU A 294 -1.53 15.15 3.17
N LEU A 295 -1.29 14.28 4.16
CA LEU A 295 -0.55 14.62 5.38
C LEU A 295 0.96 14.73 5.18
N ARG A 296 1.53 14.06 4.18
CA ARG A 296 2.96 14.17 3.85
C ARG A 296 3.28 15.48 3.12
N LEU A 297 2.41 15.89 2.19
CA LEU A 297 2.64 17.01 1.28
C LEU A 297 2.02 18.33 1.74
N GLU A 298 0.99 18.32 2.59
CA GLU A 298 0.31 19.56 2.97
C GLU A 298 1.11 20.41 3.97
N THR A 299 1.41 21.64 3.55
CA THR A 299 2.13 22.64 4.33
C THR A 299 1.23 23.78 4.81
N ASP A 300 0.07 24.00 4.19
CA ASP A 300 -0.90 25.00 4.67
C ASP A 300 -1.56 24.49 5.97
N PRO A 301 -1.42 25.19 7.10
CA PRO A 301 -1.91 24.70 8.38
C PRO A 301 -3.44 24.60 8.44
N GLN A 302 -4.18 25.44 7.71
CA GLN A 302 -5.65 25.40 7.71
C GLN A 302 -6.16 24.20 6.93
N ILE A 303 -5.53 23.91 5.78
CA ILE A 303 -5.90 22.73 4.98
C ILE A 303 -5.46 21.45 5.69
N ARG A 304 -4.24 21.43 6.24
CA ARG A 304 -3.69 20.30 6.97
C ARG A 304 -4.59 19.87 8.12
N GLU A 305 -5.24 20.81 8.80
CA GLU A 305 -6.18 20.54 9.88
C GLU A 305 -7.41 19.74 9.43
N PHE A 306 -7.88 19.87 8.18
CA PHE A 306 -8.94 18.98 7.66
C PHE A 306 -8.46 17.54 7.60
N HIS A 307 -7.25 17.30 7.07
CA HIS A 307 -6.71 15.95 6.91
C HIS A 307 -6.37 15.31 8.25
N LEU A 308 -5.84 16.08 9.20
CA LEU A 308 -5.60 15.62 10.57
C LEU A 308 -6.90 15.24 11.27
N ARG A 309 -7.96 16.05 11.14
CA ARG A 309 -9.27 15.71 11.70
C ARG A 309 -9.91 14.50 11.02
N ALA A 310 -9.81 14.37 9.71
CA ALA A 310 -10.24 13.19 8.98
C ALA A 310 -9.57 11.94 9.55
N PHE A 311 -8.24 11.97 9.64
CA PHE A 311 -7.47 10.83 10.12
C PHE A 311 -7.74 10.52 11.59
N LYS A 312 -7.76 11.53 12.45
CA LYS A 312 -8.08 11.38 13.87
C LYS A 312 -9.47 10.75 14.06
N LYS A 313 -10.48 11.22 13.32
CA LYS A 313 -11.84 10.67 13.40
C LYS A 313 -11.94 9.24 12.89
N GLY A 314 -11.26 8.90 11.79
CA GLY A 314 -11.20 7.53 11.30
C GLY A 314 -10.44 6.59 12.25
N TRP A 315 -9.39 7.09 12.90
CA TRP A 315 -8.58 6.36 13.88
C TRP A 315 -9.33 6.10 15.20
N GLU A 316 -9.85 7.14 15.83
CA GLU A 316 -10.50 7.07 17.14
C GLU A 316 -11.92 6.48 17.07
N GLY A 317 -12.64 6.77 16.00
CA GLY A 317 -14.03 6.36 15.83
C GLY A 317 -15.03 7.44 16.18
N SER A 318 -16.22 7.00 16.61
CA SER A 318 -17.30 7.85 17.09
C SER A 318 -17.68 7.44 18.51
N ASN A 319 -18.60 8.18 19.14
CA ASN A 319 -19.13 7.83 20.47
C ASN A 319 -19.76 6.42 20.52
N ASN A 320 -20.27 5.92 19.39
CA ASN A 320 -21.03 4.67 19.33
C ASN A 320 -20.21 3.50 18.80
N TYR A 321 -19.25 3.76 17.92
CA TYR A 321 -18.55 2.73 17.15
C TYR A 321 -17.06 3.03 17.04
N PRO A 322 -16.19 2.00 17.15
CA PRO A 322 -14.75 2.20 17.08
C PRO A 322 -14.31 2.67 15.69
N GLY A 323 -13.18 3.37 15.68
CA GLY A 323 -12.40 3.62 14.49
C GLY A 323 -11.49 2.43 14.17
N LEU A 324 -10.38 2.74 13.48
CA LEU A 324 -9.36 1.77 13.07
C LEU A 324 -8.45 1.33 14.21
N LYS A 325 -8.40 2.08 15.32
CA LYS A 325 -7.49 1.85 16.44
C LYS A 325 -7.49 0.40 16.96
N PRO A 326 -8.65 -0.24 17.24
CA PRO A 326 -8.66 -1.59 17.80
C PRO A 326 -8.15 -2.69 16.86
N GLU A 327 -8.05 -2.41 15.55
CA GLU A 327 -7.66 -3.41 14.55
C GLU A 327 -6.15 -3.67 14.52
N ALA A 328 -5.35 -2.77 15.12
CA ALA A 328 -3.89 -2.84 15.11
C ALA A 328 -3.32 -3.09 13.71
N ASN A 329 -3.96 -2.50 12.69
CA ASN A 329 -3.50 -2.58 11.32
C ASN A 329 -2.18 -1.78 11.19
N PRO A 330 -1.08 -2.38 10.68
CA PRO A 330 0.22 -1.73 10.48
C PRO A 330 0.14 -0.37 9.79
N ILE A 331 -0.61 -0.26 8.69
CA ILE A 331 -0.60 0.98 7.89
C ILE A 331 -1.22 2.14 8.66
N HIS A 332 -2.34 1.91 9.35
CA HIS A 332 -3.02 2.95 10.13
C HIS A 332 -2.30 3.26 11.45
N SER A 333 -1.80 2.25 12.14
CA SER A 333 -1.13 2.44 13.44
C SER A 333 0.18 3.21 13.29
N PHE A 334 0.96 2.94 12.24
CA PHE A 334 2.19 3.70 11.96
C PHE A 334 1.88 5.14 11.50
N LEU A 335 0.83 5.36 10.70
CA LEU A 335 0.39 6.72 10.38
C LEU A 335 -0.08 7.48 11.62
N ALA A 336 -0.81 6.83 12.53
CA ALA A 336 -1.29 7.43 13.77
C ALA A 336 -0.11 7.86 14.64
N GLY A 337 0.89 6.98 14.79
CA GLY A 337 2.15 7.33 15.46
C GLY A 337 2.85 8.51 14.80
N ARG A 338 2.93 8.53 13.46
CA ARG A 338 3.66 9.54 12.70
C ARG A 338 3.00 10.93 12.69
N TYR A 339 1.68 10.98 12.52
CA TYR A 339 0.95 12.22 12.22
C TYR A 339 0.05 12.70 13.36
N LEU A 340 -0.42 11.79 14.23
CA LEU A 340 -1.22 12.14 15.41
C LEU A 340 -0.38 12.10 16.70
N GLY A 341 0.82 11.52 16.66
CA GLY A 341 1.63 11.26 17.84
C GLY A 341 1.08 10.13 18.72
N ASP A 342 0.05 9.41 18.26
CA ASP A 342 -0.54 8.29 18.99
C ASP A 342 0.22 6.99 18.68
N THR A 343 1.14 6.63 19.57
CA THR A 343 1.98 5.42 19.44
C THR A 343 1.40 4.21 20.16
N SER A 344 0.20 4.31 20.75
CA SER A 344 -0.35 3.27 21.62
C SER A 344 -0.57 1.91 20.93
N GLU A 345 -0.79 1.90 19.62
CA GLU A 345 -0.98 0.68 18.82
C GLU A 345 0.24 0.27 17.99
N VAL A 346 1.35 1.03 18.03
CA VAL A 346 2.53 0.72 17.20
C VAL A 346 3.07 -0.68 17.50
N GLU A 347 3.22 -1.05 18.76
CA GLU A 347 3.72 -2.37 19.14
C GLU A 347 2.70 -3.49 18.81
N ASN A 348 1.39 -3.23 18.93
CA ASN A 348 0.38 -4.18 18.47
C ASN A 348 0.43 -4.39 16.96
N ALA A 349 0.70 -3.33 16.21
CA ALA A 349 0.81 -3.41 14.77
C ALA A 349 2.08 -4.15 14.32
N ILE A 350 3.18 -4.01 15.07
CA ILE A 350 4.37 -4.84 14.89
C ILE A 350 4.05 -6.31 15.21
N ARG A 351 3.33 -6.60 16.30
CA ARG A 351 2.84 -7.95 16.60
C ARG A 351 1.96 -8.52 15.48
N THR A 352 1.11 -7.70 14.85
CA THR A 352 0.34 -8.12 13.66
C THR A 352 1.27 -8.59 12.54
N LEU A 353 2.39 -7.90 12.29
CA LEU A 353 3.38 -8.36 11.31
C LEU A 353 4.11 -9.63 11.79
N GLU A 354 4.45 -9.75 13.08
CA GLU A 354 5.08 -10.95 13.64
C GLU A 354 4.18 -12.19 13.44
N TRP A 355 2.88 -12.05 13.73
CA TRP A 355 1.88 -13.10 13.61
C TRP A 355 1.47 -13.41 12.17
N PHE A 356 1.71 -12.51 11.21
CA PHE A 356 1.28 -12.67 9.81
C PHE A 356 1.75 -14.00 9.21
N PRO A 357 0.90 -15.03 9.02
CA PRO A 357 1.38 -16.34 8.62
C PRO A 357 1.55 -16.40 7.10
N PHE A 358 2.56 -17.10 6.59
CA PHE A 358 2.69 -17.33 5.15
C PHE A 358 1.49 -18.10 4.57
N THR A 359 0.88 -18.94 5.40
CA THR A 359 -0.30 -19.74 5.04
C THR A 359 -1.52 -18.89 4.72
N ILE A 360 -1.63 -17.63 5.18
CA ILE A 360 -2.73 -16.74 4.73
C ILE A 360 -2.64 -16.40 3.23
N LYS A 361 -1.47 -16.61 2.61
CA LYS A 361 -1.18 -16.34 1.19
C LYS A 361 -1.01 -17.60 0.36
N TRP A 362 -0.42 -18.65 0.93
CA TRP A 362 0.09 -19.79 0.17
C TRP A 362 -0.43 -21.14 0.68
N ASN A 363 -0.67 -22.08 -0.22
CA ASN A 363 -0.99 -23.46 0.10
C ASN A 363 0.26 -24.23 0.56
N GLN A 364 0.04 -25.40 1.17
CA GLN A 364 1.10 -26.19 1.79
C GLN A 364 2.21 -26.61 0.80
N ASP A 365 1.87 -26.87 -0.46
CA ASP A 365 2.87 -27.21 -1.49
C ASP A 365 3.85 -26.07 -1.74
N THR A 366 3.34 -24.84 -1.83
CA THR A 366 4.17 -23.63 -1.95
C THR A 366 4.98 -23.41 -0.68
N ILE A 367 4.36 -23.54 0.50
CA ILE A 367 5.06 -23.43 1.78
C ILE A 367 6.27 -24.38 1.82
N LYS A 368 6.07 -25.67 1.51
CA LYS A 368 7.13 -26.68 1.50
C LYS A 368 8.26 -26.32 0.53
N LYS A 369 7.93 -25.86 -0.68
CA LYS A 369 8.93 -25.42 -1.67
C LYS A 369 9.79 -24.28 -1.13
N TYR A 370 9.18 -23.32 -0.43
CA TYR A 370 9.91 -22.20 0.17
C TYR A 370 10.68 -22.63 1.43
N GLU A 371 10.16 -23.54 2.25
CA GLU A 371 10.89 -24.13 3.38
C GLU A 371 12.18 -24.83 2.92
N GLU A 372 12.10 -25.65 1.87
CA GLU A 372 13.25 -26.32 1.26
C GLU A 372 14.27 -25.32 0.72
N ARG A 373 13.81 -24.27 0.02
CA ARG A 373 14.68 -23.24 -0.56
C ARG A 373 15.42 -22.42 0.49
N PHE A 374 14.73 -22.00 1.54
CA PHE A 374 15.30 -21.14 2.57
C PHE A 374 15.93 -21.93 3.73
N GLY A 375 15.83 -23.27 3.71
CA GLY A 375 16.39 -24.14 4.74
C GLY A 375 15.80 -23.88 6.13
N MET A 376 14.54 -23.45 6.20
CA MET A 376 13.88 -23.05 7.45
C MET A 376 12.39 -23.37 7.43
N LYS A 377 11.81 -23.65 8.60
CA LYS A 377 10.37 -23.84 8.75
C LYS A 377 9.66 -22.49 8.60
N LEU A 378 8.58 -22.45 7.81
CA LEU A 378 7.77 -21.26 7.53
C LEU A 378 6.39 -21.31 8.18
N THR A 379 6.14 -22.36 8.97
CA THR A 379 4.89 -22.58 9.70
C THR A 379 5.14 -22.68 11.19
N TRP A 380 4.21 -22.16 11.98
CA TRP A 380 4.28 -22.16 13.44
C TRP A 380 2.88 -22.29 14.03
N ASP A 381 2.81 -22.72 15.29
CA ASP A 381 1.55 -22.78 16.03
C ASP A 381 1.00 -21.36 16.25
N VAL A 382 -0.34 -21.24 16.29
CA VAL A 382 -1.00 -19.95 16.53
C VAL A 382 -0.44 -19.27 17.78
N LEU A 383 0.06 -18.04 17.62
CA LEU A 383 0.73 -17.29 18.68
C LEU A 383 -0.22 -16.34 19.39
N SER A 384 -1.27 -15.91 18.69
CA SER A 384 -2.23 -14.96 19.22
C SER A 384 -3.15 -15.58 20.29
N PRO A 385 -3.62 -14.77 21.25
CA PRO A 385 -4.68 -15.17 22.17
C PRO A 385 -5.97 -15.59 21.45
N GLU A 386 -6.82 -16.33 22.15
CA GLU A 386 -8.15 -16.65 21.65
C GLU A 386 -8.95 -15.37 21.32
N PRO A 387 -9.68 -15.33 20.18
CA PRO A 387 -10.45 -14.16 19.78
C PRO A 387 -11.51 -13.80 20.83
N ILE A 388 -11.61 -12.52 21.15
CA ILE A 388 -12.65 -11.99 22.04
C ILE A 388 -13.84 -11.56 21.18
N LYS A 389 -15.06 -11.99 21.56
CA LYS A 389 -16.29 -11.62 20.84
C LYS A 389 -16.41 -10.10 20.68
N GLY A 390 -16.67 -9.65 19.45
CA GLY A 390 -16.82 -8.23 19.12
C GLY A 390 -15.51 -7.45 19.02
N LYS A 391 -14.36 -8.13 19.03
CA LYS A 391 -13.05 -7.56 18.75
C LYS A 391 -12.49 -8.09 17.42
N PRO A 392 -11.56 -7.36 16.79
CA PRO A 392 -10.81 -7.86 15.65
C PRO A 392 -10.16 -9.22 15.94
N ILE A 393 -10.30 -10.13 14.99
CA ILE A 393 -9.72 -11.46 15.01
C ILE A 393 -8.21 -11.30 14.70
N PRO A 394 -7.30 -11.89 15.49
CA PRO A 394 -5.87 -11.87 15.19
C PRO A 394 -5.55 -12.47 13.82
N ILE A 395 -4.53 -11.93 13.15
CA ILE A 395 -4.22 -12.26 11.73
C ILE A 395 -3.87 -13.73 11.49
N ASP A 396 -3.28 -14.42 12.46
CA ASP A 396 -2.94 -15.84 12.41
C ASP A 396 -4.15 -16.78 12.61
N ARG A 397 -5.34 -16.20 12.81
CA ARG A 397 -6.62 -16.92 12.95
C ARG A 397 -7.63 -16.52 11.86
N ARG A 398 -7.17 -15.84 10.80
CA ARG A 398 -8.01 -15.40 9.69
C ARG A 398 -7.93 -16.36 8.51
N GLU A 399 -9.00 -16.40 7.73
CA GLU A 399 -9.01 -17.11 6.46
C GLU A 399 -8.05 -16.49 5.43
N LYS A 400 -7.64 -17.29 4.44
CA LYS A 400 -6.82 -16.83 3.31
C LYS A 400 -7.48 -15.67 2.58
N THR A 401 -6.69 -14.66 2.23
CA THR A 401 -7.20 -13.47 1.53
C THR A 401 -6.13 -12.85 0.62
N TRP A 402 -6.60 -12.21 -0.45
CA TRP A 402 -5.74 -11.46 -1.36
C TRP A 402 -5.10 -10.24 -0.69
N SER A 403 -5.81 -9.58 0.24
CA SER A 403 -5.29 -8.50 1.08
C SER A 403 -5.88 -8.58 2.49
N THR A 404 -5.01 -8.69 3.49
CA THR A 404 -5.39 -8.68 4.91
C THR A 404 -5.83 -7.30 5.38
N TRP A 405 -5.51 -6.25 4.61
CA TRP A 405 -5.92 -4.87 4.90
C TRP A 405 -7.29 -4.53 4.31
N VAL A 406 -7.78 -5.30 3.33
CA VAL A 406 -9.17 -5.20 2.82
C VAL A 406 -10.11 -6.20 3.49
N GLN A 407 -9.58 -7.29 4.03
CA GLN A 407 -10.34 -8.30 4.75
C GLN A 407 -11.00 -7.72 6.01
N ASP A 408 -12.25 -8.07 6.26
CA ASP A 408 -13.00 -7.68 7.47
C ASP A 408 -12.44 -8.41 8.70
N PRO A 409 -11.71 -7.73 9.61
CA PRO A 409 -11.07 -8.40 10.72
C PRO A 409 -12.07 -8.85 11.80
N TYR A 410 -13.35 -8.45 11.74
CA TYR A 410 -14.38 -8.85 12.72
C TYR A 410 -15.13 -10.12 12.29
N HIS A 411 -15.08 -10.47 11.00
CA HIS A 411 -15.93 -11.53 10.42
C HIS A 411 -15.18 -12.54 9.53
N SER A 412 -13.85 -12.58 9.60
CA SER A 412 -13.02 -13.43 8.73
C SER A 412 -12.27 -14.54 9.48
N ALA A 413 -12.87 -15.09 10.54
CA ALA A 413 -12.30 -16.25 11.24
C ALA A 413 -12.22 -17.45 10.28
N GLY A 414 -11.07 -18.12 10.25
CA GLY A 414 -10.89 -19.31 9.41
C GLY A 414 -9.54 -19.98 9.66
N ASP A 415 -9.29 -21.08 8.96
CA ASP A 415 -8.01 -21.78 9.01
C ASP A 415 -7.12 -21.34 7.83
N PRO A 416 -6.03 -20.59 8.07
CA PRO A 416 -5.12 -20.21 6.98
C PRO A 416 -4.43 -21.42 6.33
N ASN A 417 -4.47 -22.62 6.94
CA ASN A 417 -3.92 -23.85 6.36
C ASN A 417 -4.86 -24.54 5.36
N GLU A 418 -6.14 -24.17 5.31
CA GLU A 418 -7.10 -24.77 4.38
C GLU A 418 -6.69 -24.49 2.93
N SER A 419 -6.60 -25.53 2.09
CA SER A 419 -6.18 -25.36 0.69
C SER A 419 -7.19 -24.55 -0.12
N HIS A 420 -6.69 -23.64 -0.95
CA HIS A 420 -7.53 -22.73 -1.72
C HIS A 420 -7.17 -22.78 -3.23
N PRO A 421 -8.14 -22.64 -4.16
CA PRO A 421 -7.87 -22.67 -5.60
C PRO A 421 -7.05 -21.47 -6.10
N LEU A 422 -6.90 -20.45 -5.26
CA LEU A 422 -6.08 -19.28 -5.50
C LEU A 422 -4.98 -19.16 -4.45
N GLU A 423 -3.83 -18.65 -4.87
CA GLU A 423 -2.81 -18.12 -3.97
C GLU A 423 -2.66 -16.61 -4.18
N TYR A 424 -2.08 -15.95 -3.19
CA TYR A 424 -2.03 -14.51 -3.11
C TYR A 424 -0.61 -14.01 -2.86
N ASN A 425 -0.34 -12.76 -3.22
CA ASN A 425 0.97 -12.13 -2.95
C ASN A 425 1.05 -11.60 -1.50
N GLY A 426 2.25 -11.23 -1.07
CA GLY A 426 2.51 -10.62 0.24
C GLY A 426 2.58 -9.08 0.26
N HIS A 427 1.92 -8.39 -0.69
CA HIS A 427 2.04 -6.92 -0.80
C HIS A 427 1.66 -6.17 0.49
N ASP A 428 0.69 -6.69 1.24
CA ASP A 428 0.16 -6.14 2.48
C ASP A 428 1.18 -6.23 3.60
N TYR A 429 1.84 -7.38 3.73
CA TYR A 429 3.00 -7.53 4.61
C TYR A 429 4.13 -6.58 4.22
N LEU A 430 4.50 -6.54 2.93
CA LEU A 430 5.59 -5.69 2.43
C LEU A 430 5.32 -4.20 2.67
N LEU A 431 4.10 -3.73 2.39
CA LEU A 431 3.69 -2.35 2.65
C LEU A 431 3.80 -2.02 4.13
N GLY A 432 3.23 -2.85 5.01
CA GLY A 432 3.29 -2.64 6.45
C GLY A 432 4.72 -2.61 6.98
N TYR A 433 5.55 -3.58 6.56
CA TYR A 433 6.95 -3.66 6.96
C TYR A 433 7.77 -2.44 6.51
N TRP A 434 7.75 -2.11 5.22
CA TRP A 434 8.57 -1.01 4.68
C TRP A 434 8.08 0.36 5.13
N LEU A 435 6.78 0.54 5.37
CA LEU A 435 6.24 1.76 5.99
C LEU A 435 6.76 1.91 7.44
N GLY A 436 6.71 0.83 8.23
CA GLY A 436 7.23 0.81 9.60
C GLY A 436 8.73 1.07 9.66
N ARG A 437 9.51 0.50 8.74
CA ARG A 437 10.95 0.78 8.56
C ARG A 437 11.20 2.24 8.18
N PHE A 438 10.44 2.76 7.21
CA PHE A 438 10.62 4.12 6.69
C PHE A 438 10.34 5.19 7.75
N TYR A 439 9.29 5.03 8.55
CA TYR A 439 8.99 5.95 9.66
C TYR A 439 9.76 5.64 10.96
N GLY A 440 10.62 4.63 10.97
CA GLY A 440 11.48 4.31 12.11
C GLY A 440 10.79 3.60 13.28
N PHE A 441 9.62 3.00 13.05
CA PHE A 441 8.93 2.18 14.05
C PHE A 441 9.46 0.74 14.13
N ILE A 442 10.05 0.24 13.03
CA ILE A 442 10.68 -1.09 12.95
C ILE A 442 12.18 -0.88 12.75
N SER A 443 13.02 -1.53 13.57
CA SER A 443 14.47 -1.49 13.38
C SER A 443 14.93 -2.47 12.28
N PRO A 444 16.12 -2.27 11.69
CA PRO A 444 16.63 -3.17 10.65
C PRO A 444 16.78 -4.63 11.08
N GLU A 445 17.06 -4.86 12.37
CA GLU A 445 17.36 -6.17 12.94
C GLU A 445 16.11 -6.95 13.40
N ARG A 446 14.96 -6.27 13.47
CA ARG A 446 13.69 -6.84 13.98
C ARG A 446 12.94 -7.65 12.94
#